data_AF-A0A357Z2C0-F1
#
_entry.id   AF-A0A357Z2C0-F1
#
_cell.length_a   1.000
_cell.length_b   1.000
_cell.length_c   1.000
_cell.angle_alpha   90.00
_cell.angle_beta   90.00
_cell.angle_gamma   90.00
#
_symmetry.space_group_name_H-M   'P 1'
#
loop_
_entity.id
_entity.type
_entity.pdbx_description
1 polymer ?
#
loop_
_entity_poly.entity_id
_entity_poly.type
_entity_poly.pdbx_seq_one_letter_code
_entity_poly.pdbx_strand_id
1 'polypeptide(L)'
;RTGNLLSSLRSGGFLSRLDTTLPVLLCTGAAAAAVAAVFFFGLDRRKEVRWALLMLAAMLVPVLVEPVNKMWHTGSYQSFPVRYGYIPVFVGLLLAAAAVSHTNAEAALSPPAGAVPAGVALFSAATVGFSAVTILRQDYQEVTVYTRTLWGSSQSLHMLGLFFLTAALAYLILMLLYRCRLVRRALFSILFCGLAVVEGTFYSCVYIASAGGNAQYYAPVLDLAGKIPGDSLARVKMDRKFFDVNLVGSMGYGSLSHYTSLTAKDYLSAMKKLGYSSYWMEVNSNGGTEFTDAILGNGYTIKRTQDLTGNENTVYGNGLYSIVKNRNALPVGFVADPRDVRALEYLPDSDRLHLQQILFQQLFHTGQELFTFYQPTGLRNVGISGASEHRISLKDPAAAGTVVYRIPVRGTQTLYFDCFDQITNRLYEPINSSLSITVDGKLLKMEYPTQPDNGIVNLGTFTDRTVTVEIDVLRGISARSFGIAGLREDVLASALKGVSGAKLNQSGNSLTGTARADAAGEILFLPVQYGSCTATVNGKKAEVFRVCDTFLAVRLQQGENRVSLSFMPRGFRAGLALSAAGAVCLLLLLRSRRTGSYRRLRFLEKPAAAVFALLFAAVAFLFYVFPVFVYFT
;
A
#
# COMPACT_ATOMS: atom_id res chain seq x y z
N ARG A 1 16.64 2.64 -3.23
CA ARG A 1 15.85 2.20 -4.41
C ARG A 1 14.83 3.27 -4.77
N THR A 2 15.26 4.32 -5.46
CA THR A 2 14.41 5.36 -6.11
C THR A 2 15.32 6.10 -7.08
N GLY A 3 15.60 5.44 -8.21
CA GLY A 3 16.29 6.06 -9.34
C GLY A 3 15.29 6.47 -10.41
N ASN A 4 15.65 7.42 -11.26
CA ASN A 4 14.89 7.71 -12.48
C ASN A 4 14.88 6.47 -13.41
N LEU A 5 14.01 6.46 -14.41
CA LEU A 5 13.84 5.33 -15.35
C LEU A 5 15.19 4.80 -15.87
N LEU A 6 16.05 5.68 -16.38
CA LEU A 6 17.34 5.32 -16.97
C LEU A 6 18.26 4.62 -15.96
N SER A 7 18.40 5.19 -14.76
CA SER A 7 19.20 4.56 -13.69
C SER A 7 18.64 3.21 -13.25
N SER A 8 17.32 3.05 -13.26
CA SER A 8 16.70 1.75 -12.96
C SER A 8 17.01 0.72 -14.03
N LEU A 9 16.92 1.09 -15.31
CA LEU A 9 17.22 0.21 -16.43
C LEU A 9 18.69 -0.23 -16.46
N ARG A 10 19.63 0.65 -16.11
CA ARG A 10 21.08 0.36 -16.05
C ARG A 10 21.54 -0.46 -14.84
N SER A 11 20.68 -0.63 -13.84
CA SER A 11 21.03 -1.34 -12.61
C SER A 11 20.74 -2.85 -12.70
N GLY A 12 21.44 -3.66 -11.91
CA GLY A 12 21.22 -5.11 -11.85
C GLY A 12 21.90 -5.89 -12.98
N GLY A 13 21.60 -7.19 -13.09
CA GLY A 13 22.11 -8.04 -14.17
C GLY A 13 21.28 -7.90 -15.44
N PHE A 14 21.89 -8.24 -16.59
CA PHE A 14 21.18 -8.26 -17.88
C PHE A 14 20.16 -9.41 -17.95
N LEU A 15 20.57 -10.59 -17.46
CA LEU A 15 19.68 -11.73 -17.31
C LEU A 15 18.88 -11.59 -16.02
N SER A 16 17.60 -11.93 -16.10
CA SER A 16 16.72 -12.00 -14.95
C SER A 16 17.18 -13.09 -13.99
N ARG A 17 16.83 -12.95 -12.71
CA ARG A 17 16.99 -14.03 -11.72
C ARG A 17 16.02 -15.18 -12.03
N LEU A 18 16.47 -16.12 -12.87
CA LEU A 18 15.64 -17.22 -13.37
C LEU A 18 15.16 -18.15 -12.25
N ASP A 19 15.92 -18.27 -11.17
CA ASP A 19 15.50 -18.96 -9.94
C ASP A 19 14.26 -18.34 -9.28
N THR A 20 13.94 -17.08 -9.61
CA THR A 20 12.77 -16.35 -9.14
C THR A 20 11.71 -16.18 -10.23
N THR A 21 12.12 -15.81 -11.45
CA THR A 21 11.16 -15.46 -12.52
C THR A 21 10.53 -16.68 -13.19
N LEU A 22 11.32 -17.72 -13.45
CA LEU A 22 10.85 -18.89 -14.17
C LEU A 22 9.79 -19.70 -13.40
N PRO A 23 9.94 -19.97 -12.08
CA PRO A 23 8.96 -20.75 -11.31
C PRO A 23 7.53 -20.21 -11.38
N VAL A 24 7.37 -18.87 -11.46
CA VAL A 24 6.05 -18.23 -11.57
C VAL A 24 5.35 -18.57 -12.88
N LEU A 25 6.09 -18.86 -13.96
CA LEU A 25 5.52 -19.32 -15.24
C LEU A 25 5.19 -20.80 -15.28
N LEU A 26 5.69 -21.59 -14.32
CA LEU A 26 5.54 -23.04 -14.32
C LEU A 26 4.15 -23.50 -13.85
N CYS A 27 3.21 -22.59 -13.62
CA CYS A 27 1.92 -22.90 -13.00
C CYS A 27 1.00 -23.87 -13.78
N THR A 28 1.35 -24.23 -15.02
CA THR A 28 0.73 -25.37 -15.72
C THR A 28 1.61 -25.96 -16.82
N GLY A 29 1.87 -27.27 -16.75
CA GLY A 29 2.53 -28.05 -17.79
C GLY A 29 1.71 -28.16 -19.08
N ALA A 30 0.40 -27.93 -19.03
CA ALA A 30 -0.47 -27.98 -20.22
C ALA A 30 -0.04 -26.98 -21.29
N ALA A 31 0.44 -25.80 -20.89
CA ALA A 31 0.93 -24.78 -21.80
C ALA A 31 2.19 -25.26 -22.57
N ALA A 32 3.15 -25.89 -21.89
CA ALA A 32 4.33 -26.45 -22.55
C ALA A 32 4.00 -27.66 -23.43
N ALA A 33 3.14 -28.56 -22.93
CA ALA A 33 2.63 -29.69 -23.70
C ALA A 33 1.95 -29.23 -25.00
N ALA A 34 1.18 -28.13 -24.93
CA ALA A 34 0.51 -27.57 -26.08
C ALA A 34 1.47 -27.02 -27.14
N VAL A 35 2.56 -26.37 -26.74
CA VAL A 35 3.59 -25.91 -27.68
C VAL A 35 4.16 -27.11 -28.45
N ALA A 36 4.52 -28.19 -27.75
CA ALA A 36 4.99 -29.42 -28.40
C ALA A 36 3.91 -30.05 -29.30
N ALA A 37 2.67 -30.16 -28.81
CA ALA A 37 1.55 -30.73 -29.56
C ALA A 37 1.23 -29.94 -30.83
N VAL A 38 1.38 -28.61 -30.82
CA VAL A 38 1.20 -27.76 -32.01
C VAL A 38 2.13 -28.19 -33.15
N PHE A 39 3.40 -28.50 -32.84
CA PHE A 39 4.35 -28.99 -33.85
C PHE A 39 4.05 -30.44 -34.26
N PHE A 40 3.79 -31.33 -33.30
CA PHE A 40 3.45 -32.73 -33.61
C PHE A 40 2.17 -32.86 -34.44
N PHE A 41 1.20 -31.94 -34.28
CA PHE A 41 -0.06 -31.94 -35.01
C PHE A 41 -0.02 -31.12 -36.29
N GLY A 42 1.11 -30.46 -36.61
CA GLY A 42 1.26 -29.60 -37.80
C GLY A 42 0.40 -28.35 -37.77
N LEU A 43 0.03 -27.87 -36.58
CA LEU A 43 -0.81 -26.69 -36.38
C LEU A 43 -0.07 -25.37 -36.56
N ASP A 44 1.25 -25.38 -36.48
CA ASP A 44 2.16 -24.25 -36.74
C ASP A 44 1.98 -23.65 -38.15
N ARG A 45 1.48 -24.44 -39.09
CA ARG A 45 1.14 -23.99 -40.45
C ARG A 45 -0.08 -23.05 -40.47
N ARG A 46 -0.94 -23.08 -39.46
CA ARG A 46 -2.10 -22.18 -39.35
C ARG A 46 -1.62 -20.80 -38.94
N LYS A 47 -2.06 -19.77 -39.67
CA LYS A 47 -1.59 -18.40 -39.50
C LYS A 47 -1.85 -17.89 -38.08
N GLU A 48 -3.00 -18.22 -37.51
CA GLU A 48 -3.44 -17.83 -36.16
C GLU A 48 -2.55 -18.44 -35.08
N VAL A 49 -2.23 -19.74 -35.21
CA VAL A 49 -1.37 -20.47 -34.28
C VAL A 49 0.06 -19.97 -34.35
N ARG A 50 0.58 -19.74 -35.56
CA ARG A 50 1.91 -19.16 -35.76
C ARG A 50 2.03 -17.78 -35.12
N TRP A 51 1.01 -16.94 -35.25
CA TRP A 51 0.97 -15.64 -34.58
C TRP A 51 0.94 -15.79 -33.05
N ALA A 52 0.15 -16.71 -32.51
CA ALA A 52 0.13 -16.99 -31.08
C ALA A 52 1.50 -17.47 -30.56
N LEU A 53 2.21 -18.33 -31.30
CA LEU A 53 3.57 -18.75 -30.97
C LEU A 53 4.58 -17.59 -30.98
N LEU A 54 4.51 -16.70 -31.98
CA LEU A 54 5.37 -15.51 -32.05
C LEU A 54 5.10 -14.56 -30.88
N MET A 55 3.82 -14.35 -30.54
CA MET A 55 3.45 -13.52 -29.38
C MET A 55 3.91 -14.17 -28.07
N LEU A 56 3.75 -15.48 -27.92
CA LEU A 56 4.24 -16.21 -26.74
C LEU A 56 5.76 -16.03 -26.59
N ALA A 57 6.53 -16.21 -27.67
CA ALA A 57 7.97 -16.00 -27.65
C ALA A 57 8.34 -14.56 -27.24
N ALA A 58 7.68 -13.55 -27.81
CA ALA A 58 7.89 -12.16 -27.42
C ALA A 58 7.57 -11.91 -25.94
N MET A 59 6.46 -12.46 -25.43
CA MET A 59 6.03 -12.30 -24.03
C MET A 59 6.89 -13.08 -23.03
N LEU A 60 7.73 -14.01 -23.48
CA LEU A 60 8.72 -14.71 -22.64
C LEU A 60 10.04 -13.93 -22.53
N VAL A 61 10.33 -13.00 -23.44
CA VAL A 61 11.55 -12.15 -23.37
C VAL A 61 11.69 -11.42 -22.03
N PRO A 62 10.65 -10.77 -21.46
CA PRO A 62 10.75 -10.09 -20.16
C PRO A 62 11.05 -11.04 -18.99
N VAL A 63 10.87 -12.35 -19.14
CA VAL A 63 11.18 -13.32 -18.07
C VAL A 63 12.67 -13.66 -18.05
N LEU A 64 13.36 -13.45 -19.18
CA LEU A 64 14.77 -13.73 -19.38
C LEU A 64 15.62 -12.45 -19.34
N VAL A 65 15.13 -11.35 -19.92
CA VAL A 65 15.88 -10.10 -20.11
C VAL A 65 15.38 -9.03 -19.13
N GLU A 66 16.19 -8.73 -18.13
CA GLU A 66 15.83 -7.89 -16.99
C GLU A 66 15.50 -6.43 -17.36
N PRO A 67 16.22 -5.75 -18.28
CA PRO A 67 15.83 -4.40 -18.71
C PRO A 67 14.45 -4.34 -19.39
N VAL A 68 14.15 -5.35 -20.21
CA VAL A 68 12.83 -5.51 -20.86
C VAL A 68 11.76 -5.76 -19.79
N ASN A 69 12.07 -6.61 -18.81
CA ASN A 69 11.21 -6.85 -17.65
C ASN A 69 10.86 -5.56 -16.91
N LYS A 70 11.87 -4.75 -16.60
CA LYS A 70 11.68 -3.46 -15.94
C LYS A 70 10.81 -2.54 -16.77
N MET A 71 10.98 -2.48 -18.10
CA MET A 71 10.11 -1.66 -18.96
C MET A 71 8.66 -2.12 -18.99
N TRP A 72 8.42 -3.43 -19.02
CA TRP A 72 7.08 -3.98 -18.83
C TRP A 72 6.44 -3.52 -17.52
N HIS A 73 7.27 -3.27 -16.51
CA HIS A 73 6.89 -2.69 -15.22
C HIS A 73 7.10 -1.17 -15.12
N THR A 74 7.12 -0.46 -16.24
CA THR A 74 7.28 1.01 -16.29
C THR A 74 8.55 1.54 -15.62
N GLY A 75 9.61 0.73 -15.61
CA GLY A 75 10.93 1.03 -15.08
C GLY A 75 11.27 0.30 -13.78
N SER A 76 10.30 -0.20 -13.01
CA SER A 76 10.57 -0.93 -11.77
C SER A 76 9.43 -1.84 -11.35
N TYR A 77 9.74 -3.10 -11.06
CA TYR A 77 8.75 -4.08 -10.61
C TYR A 77 8.53 -4.11 -9.09
N GLN A 78 9.17 -3.23 -8.30
CA GLN A 78 8.96 -3.10 -6.84
C GLN A 78 8.82 -4.45 -6.10
N SER A 79 9.78 -5.36 -6.33
CA SER A 79 9.84 -6.73 -5.78
C SER A 79 8.93 -7.80 -6.42
N PHE A 80 8.15 -7.50 -7.47
CA PHE A 80 7.31 -8.48 -8.19
C PHE A 80 7.71 -8.64 -9.66
N PRO A 81 8.84 -9.31 -9.95
CA PRO A 81 9.48 -9.31 -11.28
C PRO A 81 8.70 -10.04 -12.38
N VAL A 82 7.57 -10.68 -12.08
CA VAL A 82 6.81 -11.48 -13.06
C VAL A 82 5.29 -11.30 -12.92
N ARG A 83 4.83 -10.11 -12.48
CA ARG A 83 3.39 -9.86 -12.27
C ARG A 83 2.53 -10.03 -13.54
N TYR A 84 3.14 -9.92 -14.72
CA TYR A 84 2.49 -10.13 -16.02
C TYR A 84 2.66 -11.56 -16.56
N GLY A 85 3.26 -12.48 -15.79
CA GLY A 85 3.50 -13.88 -16.19
C GLY A 85 2.23 -14.68 -16.49
N TYR A 86 1.06 -14.23 -16.00
CA TYR A 86 -0.22 -14.84 -16.35
C TYR A 86 -0.53 -14.74 -17.85
N ILE A 87 -0.05 -13.70 -18.55
CA ILE A 87 -0.32 -13.47 -19.98
C ILE A 87 0.24 -14.60 -20.85
N PRO A 88 1.56 -14.92 -20.84
CA PRO A 88 2.09 -16.03 -21.63
C PRO A 88 1.48 -17.38 -21.25
N VAL A 89 1.11 -17.59 -19.98
CA VAL A 89 0.41 -18.81 -19.54
C VAL A 89 -0.96 -18.94 -20.22
N PHE A 90 -1.76 -17.87 -20.25
CA PHE A 90 -3.06 -17.89 -20.96
C PHE A 90 -2.88 -18.12 -22.46
N VAL A 91 -1.86 -17.54 -23.09
CA VAL A 91 -1.57 -17.80 -24.51
C VAL A 91 -1.21 -19.28 -24.73
N GLY A 92 -0.42 -19.89 -23.85
CA GLY A 92 -0.14 -21.33 -23.88
C GLY A 92 -1.39 -22.19 -23.74
N LEU A 93 -2.32 -21.82 -22.85
CA LEU A 93 -3.61 -22.50 -22.71
C LEU A 93 -4.52 -22.33 -23.95
N LEU A 94 -4.45 -21.18 -24.65
CA LEU A 94 -5.13 -21.01 -25.94
C LEU A 94 -4.57 -21.96 -27.00
N LEU A 95 -3.25 -22.19 -27.02
CA LEU A 95 -2.64 -23.20 -27.89
C LEU A 95 -3.11 -24.61 -27.52
N ALA A 96 -3.27 -24.92 -26.23
CA ALA A 96 -3.82 -26.19 -25.77
C ALA A 96 -5.25 -26.40 -26.29
N ALA A 97 -6.09 -25.37 -26.16
CA ALA A 97 -7.44 -25.37 -26.68
C ALA A 97 -7.48 -25.56 -28.20
N ALA A 98 -6.57 -24.92 -28.95
CA ALA A 98 -6.45 -25.09 -30.39
C ALA A 98 -6.08 -26.53 -30.78
N ALA A 99 -5.13 -27.14 -30.07
CA ALA A 99 -4.69 -28.51 -30.31
C ALA A 99 -5.80 -29.55 -30.03
N VAL A 100 -6.52 -29.40 -28.93
CA VAL A 100 -7.67 -30.27 -28.60
C VAL A 100 -8.82 -30.05 -29.59
N SER A 101 -9.13 -28.81 -29.95
CA SER A 101 -10.21 -28.48 -30.90
C SER A 101 -9.93 -29.03 -32.29
N HIS A 102 -8.68 -28.95 -32.74
CA HIS A 102 -8.27 -29.54 -34.01
C HIS A 102 -8.49 -31.05 -34.04
N THR A 103 -8.09 -31.74 -32.97
CA THR A 103 -8.27 -33.20 -32.84
C THR A 103 -9.76 -33.57 -32.84
N ASN A 104 -10.62 -32.76 -32.21
CA ASN A 104 -12.07 -32.98 -32.19
C ASN A 104 -12.75 -32.74 -33.56
N ALA A 105 -12.22 -31.84 -34.38
CA ALA A 105 -12.82 -31.47 -35.66
C ALA A 105 -12.67 -32.54 -36.76
N GLU A 106 -11.72 -33.46 -36.62
CA GLU A 106 -11.43 -34.51 -37.62
C GLU A 106 -12.29 -35.79 -37.45
N ALA A 107 -13.49 -35.71 -36.87
CA ALA A 107 -14.25 -36.88 -36.44
C ALA A 107 -14.94 -37.67 -37.58
N ALA A 108 -14.54 -38.95 -37.74
CA ALA A 108 -15.42 -40.10 -37.90
C ALA A 108 -14.97 -41.19 -36.89
N LEU A 109 -15.94 -41.86 -36.25
CA LEU A 109 -15.76 -42.77 -35.11
C LEU A 109 -14.95 -44.03 -35.48
N SER A 110 -13.80 -44.25 -34.84
CA SER A 110 -13.18 -45.57 -34.74
C SER A 110 -13.02 -45.93 -33.26
N PRO A 111 -13.33 -47.16 -32.84
CA PRO A 111 -13.16 -47.57 -31.45
C PRO A 111 -11.67 -47.61 -31.06
N PRO A 112 -11.31 -47.32 -29.79
CA PRO A 112 -9.93 -47.31 -29.34
C PRO A 112 -9.31 -48.71 -29.35
N ALA A 113 -8.01 -48.78 -29.58
CA ALA A 113 -7.23 -50.02 -29.54
C ALA A 113 -6.64 -50.28 -28.12
N GLY A 114 -7.19 -51.26 -27.40
CA GLY A 114 -6.53 -51.97 -26.29
C GLY A 114 -6.52 -51.31 -24.90
N ALA A 115 -6.25 -52.12 -23.85
CA ALA A 115 -6.15 -51.68 -22.45
C ALA A 115 -4.84 -50.94 -22.12
N VAL A 116 -3.77 -51.17 -22.90
CA VAL A 116 -2.42 -50.64 -22.65
C VAL A 116 -2.37 -49.10 -22.74
N PRO A 117 -2.89 -48.43 -23.78
CA PRO A 117 -2.87 -46.97 -23.85
C PRO A 117 -3.66 -46.28 -22.73
N ALA A 118 -4.77 -46.88 -22.30
CA ALA A 118 -5.53 -46.39 -21.14
C ALA A 118 -4.72 -46.52 -19.85
N GLY A 119 -3.99 -47.63 -19.66
CA GLY A 119 -3.05 -47.82 -18.55
C GLY A 119 -1.93 -46.78 -18.54
N VAL A 120 -1.32 -46.49 -19.70
CA VAL A 120 -0.29 -45.44 -19.84
C VAL A 120 -0.84 -44.05 -19.50
N ALA A 121 -2.05 -43.72 -19.96
CA ALA A 121 -2.70 -42.45 -19.64
C ALA A 121 -2.97 -42.30 -18.13
N LEU A 122 -3.48 -43.36 -17.49
CA LEU A 122 -3.73 -43.41 -16.04
C LEU A 122 -2.43 -43.29 -15.24
N PHE A 123 -1.39 -44.04 -15.63
CA PHE A 123 -0.08 -44.01 -14.97
C PHE A 123 0.55 -42.61 -15.07
N SER A 124 0.48 -41.99 -16.24
CA SER A 124 1.01 -40.63 -16.45
C SER A 124 0.31 -39.61 -15.54
N ALA A 125 -1.01 -39.68 -15.42
CA ALA A 125 -1.77 -38.81 -14.51
C ALA A 125 -1.48 -39.11 -13.03
N ALA A 126 -1.38 -40.40 -12.65
CA ALA A 126 -1.05 -40.83 -11.30
C ALA A 126 0.35 -40.37 -10.86
N THR A 127 1.31 -40.35 -11.79
CA THR A 127 2.68 -39.87 -11.56
C THR A 127 2.68 -38.40 -11.15
N VAL A 128 1.89 -37.56 -11.82
CA VAL A 128 1.76 -36.13 -11.46
C VAL A 128 1.18 -35.98 -10.05
N GLY A 129 0.13 -36.74 -9.71
CA GLY A 129 -0.44 -36.75 -8.36
C GLY A 129 0.56 -37.21 -7.30
N PHE A 130 1.33 -38.26 -7.58
CA PHE A 130 2.39 -38.75 -6.70
C PHE A 130 3.49 -37.71 -6.49
N SER A 131 3.96 -37.06 -7.56
CA SER A 131 4.95 -36.00 -7.50
C SER A 131 4.44 -34.80 -6.68
N ALA A 132 3.18 -34.38 -6.88
CA ALA A 132 2.57 -33.30 -6.10
C ALA A 132 2.58 -33.61 -4.60
N VAL A 133 2.10 -34.80 -4.20
CA VAL A 133 2.04 -35.21 -2.80
C VAL A 133 3.45 -35.33 -2.19
N THR A 134 4.40 -35.89 -2.94
CA THR A 134 5.77 -36.08 -2.46
C THR A 134 6.45 -34.73 -2.19
N ILE A 135 6.41 -33.82 -3.16
CA ILE A 135 7.00 -32.48 -3.03
C ILE A 135 6.32 -31.69 -1.90
N LEU A 136 4.99 -31.71 -1.81
CA LEU A 136 4.29 -30.99 -0.74
C LEU A 136 4.54 -31.57 0.66
N ARG A 137 4.92 -32.85 0.78
CA ARG A 137 5.24 -33.46 2.08
C ARG A 137 6.70 -33.29 2.48
N GLN A 138 7.63 -33.41 1.53
CA GLN A 138 9.06 -33.45 1.80
C GLN A 138 9.73 -32.08 1.64
N ASP A 139 9.28 -31.27 0.68
CA ASP A 139 9.98 -30.06 0.23
C ASP A 139 9.11 -28.80 0.37
N TYR A 140 8.06 -28.84 1.20
CA TYR A 140 7.08 -27.74 1.32
C TYR A 140 7.74 -26.38 1.52
N GLN A 141 8.68 -26.28 2.47
CA GLN A 141 9.37 -25.03 2.77
C GLN A 141 10.16 -24.50 1.58
N GLU A 142 10.80 -25.39 0.83
CA GLU A 142 11.61 -25.01 -0.34
C GLU A 142 10.75 -24.49 -1.48
N VAL A 143 9.65 -25.18 -1.79
CA VAL A 143 8.74 -24.72 -2.85
C VAL A 143 7.96 -23.47 -2.46
N THR A 144 7.74 -23.21 -1.17
CA THR A 144 7.06 -22.00 -0.66
C THR A 144 8.01 -20.86 -0.29
N VAL A 145 9.29 -20.89 -0.69
CA VAL A 145 10.25 -19.81 -0.35
C VAL A 145 9.83 -18.45 -0.91
N TYR A 146 9.17 -18.43 -2.07
CA TYR A 146 8.72 -17.21 -2.72
C TYR A 146 7.69 -16.42 -1.88
N THR A 147 6.72 -17.08 -1.25
CA THR A 147 5.69 -16.39 -0.47
C THR A 147 6.22 -15.81 0.84
N ARG A 148 7.35 -16.32 1.32
CA ARG A 148 8.01 -15.87 2.55
C ARG A 148 9.04 -14.77 2.30
N THR A 149 9.70 -14.78 1.15
CA THR A 149 10.85 -13.91 0.88
C THR A 149 10.66 -12.95 -0.30
N LEU A 150 9.64 -13.17 -1.14
CA LEU A 150 9.47 -12.56 -2.46
C LEU A 150 10.57 -12.90 -3.48
N TRP A 151 11.40 -13.90 -3.19
CA TRP A 151 12.45 -14.38 -4.07
C TRP A 151 12.42 -15.91 -4.14
N GLY A 152 12.78 -16.46 -5.31
CA GLY A 152 12.98 -17.88 -5.45
C GLY A 152 14.40 -18.31 -5.08
N SER A 153 14.60 -19.62 -5.00
CA SER A 153 15.90 -20.27 -4.80
C SER A 153 16.16 -21.31 -5.89
N SER A 154 17.42 -21.67 -6.10
CA SER A 154 17.78 -22.74 -7.04
C SER A 154 17.06 -24.06 -6.72
N GLN A 155 16.90 -24.38 -5.44
CA GLN A 155 16.18 -25.59 -5.00
C GLN A 155 14.68 -25.51 -5.35
N SER A 156 14.03 -24.36 -5.10
CA SER A 156 12.64 -24.16 -5.48
C SER A 156 12.45 -24.27 -7.00
N LEU A 157 13.38 -23.73 -7.79
CA LEU A 157 13.35 -23.84 -9.25
C LEU A 157 13.47 -25.30 -9.70
N HIS A 158 14.39 -26.06 -9.13
CA HIS A 158 14.55 -27.48 -9.48
C HIS A 158 13.29 -28.29 -9.16
N MET A 159 12.71 -28.14 -7.97
CA MET A 159 11.54 -28.92 -7.55
C MET A 159 10.28 -28.53 -8.34
N LEU A 160 10.02 -27.24 -8.50
CA LEU A 160 8.88 -26.75 -9.30
C LEU A 160 9.07 -27.06 -10.79
N GLY A 161 10.30 -27.02 -11.28
CA GLY A 161 10.68 -27.47 -12.62
C GLY A 161 10.41 -28.95 -12.84
N LEU A 162 10.80 -29.81 -11.90
CA LEU A 162 10.55 -31.25 -11.96
C LEU A 162 9.05 -31.56 -11.99
N PHE A 163 8.26 -30.92 -11.12
CA PHE A 163 6.82 -31.07 -11.11
C PHE A 163 6.19 -30.64 -12.44
N PHE A 164 6.57 -29.45 -12.92
CA PHE A 164 6.10 -28.90 -14.19
C PHE A 164 6.43 -29.80 -15.39
N LEU A 165 7.67 -30.31 -15.47
CA LEU A 165 8.08 -31.21 -16.55
C LEU A 165 7.31 -32.54 -16.50
N THR A 166 7.06 -33.07 -15.30
CA THR A 166 6.25 -34.27 -15.10
C THR A 166 4.82 -34.04 -15.60
N ALA A 167 4.21 -32.91 -15.23
CA ALA A 167 2.87 -32.54 -15.68
C ALA A 167 2.82 -32.29 -17.20
N ALA A 168 3.78 -31.54 -17.75
CA ALA A 168 3.87 -31.27 -19.18
C ALA A 168 3.99 -32.54 -20.00
N LEU A 169 4.80 -33.50 -19.55
CA LEU A 169 4.92 -34.81 -20.20
C LEU A 169 3.61 -35.59 -20.12
N ALA A 170 2.92 -35.61 -18.97
CA ALA A 170 1.64 -36.29 -18.82
C ALA A 170 0.55 -35.69 -19.74
N TYR A 171 0.46 -34.37 -19.84
CA TYR A 171 -0.45 -33.72 -20.79
C TYR A 171 -0.09 -34.05 -22.23
N LEU A 172 1.20 -34.02 -22.60
CA LEU A 172 1.64 -34.32 -23.95
C LEU A 172 1.31 -35.77 -24.33
N ILE A 173 1.61 -36.74 -23.46
CA ILE A 173 1.23 -38.15 -23.64
C ILE A 173 -0.28 -38.25 -23.85
N LEU A 174 -1.07 -37.62 -22.98
CA LEU A 174 -2.52 -37.67 -23.06
C LEU A 174 -3.06 -37.07 -24.38
N MET A 175 -2.48 -35.95 -24.83
CA MET A 175 -2.81 -35.31 -26.11
C MET A 175 -2.40 -36.17 -27.31
N LEU A 176 -1.22 -36.80 -27.29
CA LEU A 176 -0.74 -37.70 -28.34
C LEU A 176 -1.61 -38.97 -28.43
N LEU A 177 -1.90 -39.60 -27.29
CA LEU A 177 -2.80 -40.77 -27.24
C LEU A 177 -4.19 -40.42 -27.78
N TYR A 178 -4.69 -39.22 -27.47
CA TYR A 178 -5.97 -38.75 -28.00
C TYR A 178 -5.90 -38.46 -29.50
N ARG A 179 -4.85 -37.80 -29.98
CA ARG A 179 -4.60 -37.54 -31.41
C ARG A 179 -4.51 -38.83 -32.22
N CYS A 180 -3.77 -39.82 -31.70
CA CYS A 180 -3.61 -41.14 -32.30
C CYS A 180 -4.82 -42.06 -32.11
N ARG A 181 -5.90 -41.57 -31.50
CA ARG A 181 -7.17 -42.29 -31.29
C ARG A 181 -7.03 -43.54 -30.39
N LEU A 182 -6.04 -43.56 -29.52
CA LEU A 182 -5.76 -44.65 -28.59
C LEU A 182 -6.56 -44.55 -27.28
N VAL A 183 -7.13 -43.37 -26.98
CA VAL A 183 -8.00 -43.16 -25.80
C VAL A 183 -9.32 -42.50 -26.19
N ARG A 184 -10.40 -42.86 -25.48
CA ARG A 184 -11.74 -42.26 -25.68
C ARG A 184 -11.76 -40.81 -25.23
N ARG A 185 -12.58 -39.99 -25.87
CA ARG A 185 -12.83 -38.59 -25.48
C ARG A 185 -13.21 -38.46 -24.00
N ALA A 186 -14.07 -39.35 -23.48
CA ALA A 186 -14.46 -39.33 -22.07
C ALA A 186 -13.26 -39.51 -21.13
N LEU A 187 -12.42 -40.53 -21.36
CA LEU A 187 -11.22 -40.77 -20.56
C LEU A 187 -10.21 -39.62 -20.68
N PHE A 188 -9.98 -39.13 -21.91
CA PHE A 188 -9.15 -37.95 -22.17
C PHE A 188 -9.64 -36.75 -21.35
N SER A 189 -10.92 -36.41 -21.43
CA SER A 189 -11.49 -35.27 -20.71
C SER A 189 -11.39 -35.43 -19.20
N ILE A 190 -11.67 -36.62 -18.65
CA ILE A 190 -11.56 -36.88 -17.22
C ILE A 190 -10.11 -36.70 -16.75
N LEU A 191 -9.14 -37.31 -17.43
CA LEU A 191 -7.73 -37.22 -17.04
C LEU A 191 -7.15 -35.82 -17.24
N PHE A 192 -7.53 -35.14 -18.32
CA PHE A 192 -7.08 -33.77 -18.60
C PHE A 192 -7.60 -32.79 -17.55
N CYS A 193 -8.88 -32.89 -17.18
CA CYS A 193 -9.44 -32.10 -16.08
C CYS A 193 -8.83 -32.50 -14.72
N GLY A 194 -8.60 -33.79 -14.49
CA GLY A 194 -7.95 -34.29 -13.27
C GLY A 194 -6.54 -33.72 -13.08
N LEU A 195 -5.73 -33.70 -14.14
CA LEU A 195 -4.42 -33.06 -14.13
C LEU A 195 -4.51 -31.56 -13.78
N ALA A 196 -5.46 -30.85 -14.38
CA ALA A 196 -5.66 -29.42 -14.09
C ALA A 196 -6.05 -29.16 -12.63
N VAL A 197 -6.87 -30.04 -12.04
CA VAL A 197 -7.22 -29.99 -10.61
C VAL A 197 -6.00 -30.27 -9.73
N VAL A 198 -5.17 -31.26 -10.07
CA VAL A 198 -3.96 -31.59 -9.32
C VAL A 198 -2.96 -30.43 -9.35
N GLU A 199 -2.68 -29.86 -10.53
CA GLU A 199 -1.80 -28.69 -10.66
C GLU A 199 -2.36 -27.47 -9.93
N GLY A 200 -3.65 -27.17 -10.12
CA GLY A 200 -4.31 -26.06 -9.46
C GLY A 200 -4.24 -26.17 -7.93
N THR A 201 -4.44 -27.37 -7.39
CA THR A 201 -4.32 -27.65 -5.96
C THR A 201 -2.87 -27.50 -5.50
N PHE A 202 -1.91 -28.10 -6.22
CA PHE A 202 -0.49 -28.02 -5.89
C PHE A 202 -0.01 -26.57 -5.84
N TYR A 203 -0.26 -25.79 -6.89
CA TYR A 203 0.17 -24.38 -6.93
C TYR A 203 -0.61 -23.49 -5.96
N SER A 204 -1.86 -23.83 -5.61
CA SER A 204 -2.57 -23.17 -4.52
C SER A 204 -1.90 -23.42 -3.17
N CYS A 205 -1.43 -24.65 -2.90
CA CYS A 205 -0.65 -24.95 -1.71
C CYS A 205 0.68 -24.18 -1.66
N VAL A 206 1.34 -24.03 -2.82
CA VAL A 206 2.65 -23.37 -2.96
C VAL A 206 2.58 -21.85 -2.86
N TYR A 207 1.59 -21.21 -3.49
CA TYR A 207 1.54 -19.75 -3.64
C TYR A 207 0.40 -19.05 -2.88
N ILE A 208 -0.64 -19.77 -2.44
CA ILE A 208 -1.80 -19.18 -1.76
C ILE A 208 -1.87 -19.62 -0.30
N ALA A 209 -1.83 -20.93 -0.03
CA ALA A 209 -1.97 -21.47 1.32
C ALA A 209 -0.73 -21.24 2.20
N SER A 210 0.43 -21.03 1.59
CA SER A 210 1.71 -20.77 2.24
C SER A 210 1.84 -19.30 2.67
N ALA A 211 0.96 -18.86 3.57
CA ALA A 211 0.99 -17.50 4.09
C ALA A 211 2.40 -17.16 4.65
N GLY A 212 2.94 -16.00 4.25
CA GLY A 212 4.25 -15.55 4.70
C GLY A 212 4.34 -15.24 6.20
N GLY A 213 3.20 -15.14 6.88
CA GLY A 213 3.08 -14.89 8.32
C GLY A 213 2.10 -15.84 9.01
N ASN A 214 2.26 -15.99 10.32
CA ASN A 214 1.39 -16.84 11.14
C ASN A 214 0.05 -16.12 11.40
N ALA A 215 -1.07 -16.73 11.01
CA ALA A 215 -2.41 -16.18 11.22
C ALA A 215 -2.72 -15.88 12.71
N GLN A 216 -2.15 -16.65 13.64
CA GLN A 216 -2.34 -16.45 15.08
C GLN A 216 -1.80 -15.10 15.58
N TYR A 217 -0.85 -14.49 14.88
CA TYR A 217 -0.36 -13.14 15.19
C TYR A 217 -1.47 -12.09 15.09
N TYR A 218 -2.43 -12.28 14.17
CA TYR A 218 -3.51 -11.33 13.94
C TYR A 218 -4.69 -11.52 14.87
N ALA A 219 -4.81 -12.65 15.57
CA ALA A 219 -5.92 -12.93 16.49
C ALA A 219 -6.10 -11.84 17.58
N PRO A 220 -5.07 -11.45 18.36
CA PRO A 220 -5.21 -10.39 19.36
C PRO A 220 -5.41 -9.00 18.76
N VAL A 221 -5.06 -8.79 17.48
CA VAL A 221 -5.36 -7.52 16.80
C VAL A 221 -6.84 -7.50 16.43
N LEU A 222 -7.33 -8.51 15.72
CA LEU A 222 -8.72 -8.60 15.26
C LEU A 222 -9.74 -8.67 16.39
N ASP A 223 -9.36 -9.20 17.56
CA ASP A 223 -10.19 -9.17 18.76
C ASP A 223 -10.50 -7.74 19.27
N LEU A 224 -9.72 -6.73 18.86
CA LEU A 224 -10.04 -5.33 19.16
C LEU A 224 -11.22 -4.79 18.36
N ALA A 225 -11.70 -5.49 17.32
CA ALA A 225 -12.79 -5.03 16.45
C ALA A 225 -14.15 -4.98 17.19
N GLY A 226 -14.96 -3.96 16.88
CA GLY A 226 -16.32 -3.80 17.41
C GLY A 226 -16.42 -3.52 18.92
N LYS A 227 -15.33 -3.13 19.57
CA LYS A 227 -15.26 -2.87 21.02
C LYS A 227 -15.46 -1.40 21.41
N ILE A 228 -15.48 -0.49 20.45
CA ILE A 228 -15.70 0.95 20.69
C ILE A 228 -17.20 1.29 20.55
N PRO A 229 -17.85 1.83 21.60
CA PRO A 229 -19.27 2.15 21.55
C PRO A 229 -19.55 3.51 20.89
N GLY A 230 -20.64 3.60 20.12
CA GLY A 230 -21.46 4.81 19.99
C GLY A 230 -20.93 5.99 19.17
N ASP A 231 -19.75 5.92 18.56
CA ASP A 231 -19.24 6.97 17.67
C ASP A 231 -18.65 6.38 16.38
N SER A 232 -19.44 6.41 15.31
CA SER A 232 -19.07 5.82 14.02
C SER A 232 -17.92 6.57 13.31
N LEU A 233 -17.61 7.80 13.72
CA LEU A 233 -16.58 8.63 13.08
C LEU A 233 -15.34 8.82 13.94
N ALA A 234 -15.39 8.52 15.23
CA ALA A 234 -14.21 8.56 16.10
C ALA A 234 -13.06 7.76 15.49
N ARG A 235 -11.87 8.35 15.52
CA ARG A 235 -10.67 7.70 15.01
C ARG A 235 -9.91 6.98 16.10
N VAL A 236 -9.29 5.88 15.67
CA VAL A 236 -8.41 5.07 16.47
C VAL A 236 -6.99 5.23 15.94
N LYS A 237 -6.08 5.67 16.81
CA LYS A 237 -4.65 5.65 16.55
C LYS A 237 -3.99 4.51 17.32
N MET A 238 -2.78 4.14 16.90
CA MET A 238 -1.81 3.44 17.74
C MET A 238 -0.80 4.44 18.29
N ASP A 239 -0.42 4.31 19.56
CA ASP A 239 0.64 5.14 20.17
C ASP A 239 2.04 4.79 19.63
N ARG A 240 2.23 3.55 19.16
CA ARG A 240 3.40 3.04 18.44
C ARG A 240 2.93 2.10 17.33
N LYS A 241 3.76 1.89 16.29
CA LYS A 241 3.43 0.90 15.25
C LYS A 241 3.60 -0.52 15.79
N PHE A 242 2.51 -1.18 16.16
CA PHE A 242 2.52 -2.57 16.67
C PHE A 242 2.30 -3.62 15.59
N PHE A 243 1.47 -3.28 14.59
CA PHE A 243 1.03 -4.12 13.49
C PHE A 243 0.77 -3.24 12.25
N ASP A 244 0.39 -3.85 11.13
CA ASP A 244 0.14 -3.15 9.87
C ASP A 244 -0.94 -2.08 10.01
N VAL A 245 -0.64 -0.85 9.56
CA VAL A 245 -1.51 0.33 9.74
C VAL A 245 -2.92 0.15 9.21
N ASN A 246 -3.07 -0.60 8.12
CA ASN A 246 -4.37 -0.83 7.47
C ASN A 246 -5.29 -1.73 8.30
N LEU A 247 -4.76 -2.50 9.26
CA LEU A 247 -5.58 -3.37 10.11
C LEU A 247 -6.54 -2.58 11.00
N VAL A 248 -6.20 -1.34 11.38
CA VAL A 248 -7.14 -0.48 12.11
C VAL A 248 -8.41 -0.24 11.30
N GLY A 249 -8.26 0.06 10.00
CA GLY A 249 -9.38 0.17 9.07
C GLY A 249 -10.10 -1.16 8.83
N SER A 250 -9.36 -2.27 8.71
CA SER A 250 -9.94 -3.62 8.55
C SER A 250 -10.79 -4.07 9.76
N MET A 251 -10.49 -3.58 10.96
CA MET A 251 -11.31 -3.79 12.16
C MET A 251 -12.59 -2.95 12.20
N GLY A 252 -12.81 -2.10 11.20
CA GLY A 252 -13.98 -1.22 11.10
C GLY A 252 -13.81 0.14 11.79
N TYR A 253 -12.59 0.51 12.19
CA TYR A 253 -12.33 1.80 12.83
C TYR A 253 -11.82 2.84 11.84
N GLY A 254 -12.31 4.07 11.97
CA GLY A 254 -11.68 5.22 11.31
C GLY A 254 -10.25 5.40 11.82
N SER A 255 -9.31 5.72 10.93
CA SER A 255 -7.93 6.00 11.32
C SER A 255 -7.27 7.01 10.39
N LEU A 256 -6.29 7.74 10.93
CA LEU A 256 -5.36 8.54 10.14
C LEU A 256 -4.27 7.67 9.49
N SER A 257 -4.05 6.48 10.05
CA SER A 257 -3.11 5.47 9.58
C SER A 257 -3.56 4.88 8.26
N HIS A 258 -2.71 4.91 7.23
CA HIS A 258 -2.98 4.21 5.99
C HIS A 258 -1.71 3.96 5.17
N TYR A 259 -1.70 2.84 4.45
CA TYR A 259 -0.68 2.47 3.48
C TYR A 259 -1.34 2.12 2.14
N THR A 260 -1.09 2.94 1.12
CA THR A 260 -1.53 2.70 -0.26
C THR A 260 -0.69 3.52 -1.25
N SER A 261 -0.54 3.02 -2.47
CA SER A 261 0.07 3.79 -3.58
C SER A 261 -0.78 4.98 -4.05
N LEU A 262 -1.99 5.13 -3.51
CA LEU A 262 -2.91 6.24 -3.79
C LEU A 262 -2.81 7.37 -2.75
N THR A 263 -1.96 7.25 -1.73
CA THR A 263 -1.82 8.29 -0.70
C THR A 263 -1.29 9.56 -1.34
N ALA A 264 -2.02 10.67 -1.18
CA ALA A 264 -1.57 11.93 -1.74
C ALA A 264 -0.31 12.45 -1.04
N LYS A 265 0.58 13.06 -1.83
CA LYS A 265 1.80 13.71 -1.33
C LYS A 265 1.47 14.76 -0.25
N ASP A 266 0.41 15.54 -0.46
CA ASP A 266 0.00 16.59 0.48
C ASP A 266 -0.43 16.00 1.82
N TYR A 267 -1.09 14.83 1.82
CA TYR A 267 -1.45 14.13 3.05
C TYR A 267 -0.22 13.62 3.80
N LEU A 268 0.70 12.93 3.12
CA LEU A 268 1.98 12.48 3.71
C LEU A 268 2.75 13.67 4.32
N SER A 269 2.82 14.78 3.59
CA SER A 269 3.55 15.97 4.00
C SER A 269 2.90 16.65 5.21
N ALA A 270 1.58 16.82 5.19
CA ALA A 270 0.82 17.41 6.29
C ALA A 270 0.98 16.61 7.58
N MET A 271 0.84 15.28 7.50
CA MET A 271 0.95 14.39 8.65
C MET A 271 2.36 14.43 9.26
N LYS A 272 3.41 14.50 8.43
CA LYS A 272 4.79 14.73 8.91
C LYS A 272 4.96 16.05 9.64
N LYS A 273 4.43 17.15 9.08
CA LYS A 273 4.48 18.49 9.69
C LYS A 273 3.73 18.54 11.02
N LEU A 274 2.58 17.86 11.11
CA LEU A 274 1.77 17.74 12.34
C LEU A 274 2.39 16.79 13.39
N GLY A 275 3.55 16.21 13.08
CA GLY A 275 4.33 15.42 14.03
C GLY A 275 4.05 13.92 14.00
N TYR A 276 3.24 13.41 13.06
CA TYR A 276 2.98 11.98 12.92
C TYR A 276 4.08 11.28 12.13
N SER A 277 4.30 10.00 12.41
CA SER A 277 5.29 9.20 11.70
C SER A 277 4.82 8.89 10.28
N SER A 278 5.70 9.07 9.29
CA SER A 278 5.41 8.70 7.90
C SER A 278 6.69 8.41 7.14
N TYR A 279 6.61 7.49 6.18
CA TYR A 279 7.70 7.14 5.28
C TYR A 279 7.13 6.45 4.02
N TRP A 280 7.88 6.47 2.92
CA TRP A 280 7.50 5.78 1.68
C TRP A 280 6.11 6.12 1.10
N MET A 281 5.10 5.30 1.36
CA MET A 281 3.69 5.55 0.99
C MET A 281 2.75 5.33 2.20
N GLU A 282 3.35 5.27 3.39
CA GLU A 282 2.70 4.96 4.65
C GLU A 282 2.61 6.22 5.53
N VAL A 283 1.42 6.46 6.06
CA VAL A 283 1.20 7.33 7.21
C VAL A 283 0.86 6.43 8.38
N ASN A 284 1.59 6.62 9.48
CA ASN A 284 1.24 6.02 10.75
C ASN A 284 0.53 7.06 11.62
N SER A 285 -0.30 6.58 12.52
CA SER A 285 -0.96 7.40 13.51
C SER A 285 -0.13 7.62 14.77
N ASN A 286 1.04 6.96 14.93
CA ASN A 286 1.94 7.22 16.06
C ASN A 286 2.72 8.52 15.87
N GLY A 287 3.13 9.12 16.98
CA GLY A 287 3.60 10.50 17.04
C GLY A 287 2.45 11.48 17.24
N GLY A 288 2.67 12.73 16.82
CA GLY A 288 1.79 13.86 17.10
C GLY A 288 1.86 14.31 18.56
N THR A 289 0.90 15.12 18.97
CA THR A 289 0.69 15.53 20.36
C THR A 289 -0.78 15.36 20.72
N GLU A 290 -1.12 15.45 22.00
CA GLU A 290 -2.53 15.51 22.44
C GLU A 290 -3.32 16.59 21.70
N PHE A 291 -2.69 17.71 21.32
CA PHE A 291 -3.33 18.76 20.55
C PHE A 291 -3.68 18.32 19.12
N THR A 292 -2.71 17.75 18.38
CA THR A 292 -3.00 17.29 17.02
C THR A 292 -3.88 16.04 17.01
N ASP A 293 -3.83 15.22 18.07
CA ASP A 293 -4.78 14.12 18.26
C ASP A 293 -6.20 14.65 18.46
N ALA A 294 -6.36 15.71 19.26
CA ALA A 294 -7.66 16.29 19.56
C ALA A 294 -8.36 16.84 18.31
N ILE A 295 -7.69 17.69 17.53
CA ILE A 295 -8.29 18.36 16.37
C ILE A 295 -8.46 17.42 15.16
N LEU A 296 -7.73 16.31 15.10
CA LEU A 296 -7.89 15.30 14.05
C LEU A 296 -8.88 14.20 14.40
N GLY A 297 -9.53 14.29 15.57
CA GLY A 297 -10.59 13.37 15.98
C GLY A 297 -10.09 11.99 16.39
N ASN A 298 -8.83 11.88 16.84
CA ASN A 298 -8.34 10.66 17.48
C ASN A 298 -9.00 10.53 18.85
N GLY A 299 -10.19 9.91 18.88
CA GLY A 299 -10.95 9.67 20.10
C GLY A 299 -10.40 8.52 20.94
N TYR A 300 -9.65 7.62 20.31
CA TYR A 300 -9.12 6.43 20.96
C TYR A 300 -7.69 6.12 20.54
N THR A 301 -6.94 5.53 21.46
CA THR A 301 -5.56 5.08 21.26
C THR A 301 -5.42 3.61 21.65
N ILE A 302 -4.89 2.80 20.75
CA ILE A 302 -4.43 1.44 21.02
C ILE A 302 -3.03 1.54 21.63
N LYS A 303 -2.85 0.89 22.78
CA LYS A 303 -1.58 0.76 23.49
C LYS A 303 -1.30 -0.71 23.80
N ARG A 304 -0.05 -1.05 24.14
CA ARG A 304 0.19 -2.34 24.81
C ARG A 304 -0.35 -2.26 26.24
N THR A 305 -0.98 -3.33 26.70
CA THR A 305 -1.59 -3.36 28.03
C THR A 305 -0.55 -3.11 29.14
N GLN A 306 0.69 -3.58 28.97
CA GLN A 306 1.79 -3.35 29.90
C GLN A 306 2.29 -1.89 29.95
N ASP A 307 1.99 -1.08 28.93
CA ASP A 307 2.45 0.31 28.82
C ASP A 307 1.40 1.28 29.41
N LEU A 308 0.25 0.77 29.87
CA LEU A 308 -0.80 1.58 30.48
C LEU A 308 -0.33 2.21 31.79
N THR A 309 -0.75 3.44 32.00
CA THR A 309 -0.67 4.13 33.28
C THR A 309 -2.00 3.96 34.03
N GLY A 310 -1.96 3.80 35.36
CA GLY A 310 -3.14 3.43 36.16
C GLY A 310 -4.34 4.39 36.12
N ASN A 311 -4.22 5.56 35.47
CA ASN A 311 -5.24 6.61 35.40
C ASN A 311 -5.90 6.73 34.01
N GLU A 312 -5.71 5.75 33.13
CA GLU A 312 -6.24 5.77 31.75
C GLU A 312 -7.64 5.16 31.63
N ASN A 313 -8.48 5.78 30.81
CA ASN A 313 -9.85 5.30 30.57
C ASN A 313 -9.85 4.16 29.54
N THR A 314 -9.59 2.95 30.00
CA THR A 314 -9.56 1.75 29.15
C THR A 314 -10.99 1.30 28.83
N VAL A 315 -11.30 1.24 27.53
CA VAL A 315 -12.59 0.79 26.99
C VAL A 315 -12.62 -0.73 26.87
N TYR A 316 -11.51 -1.32 26.43
CA TYR A 316 -11.34 -2.74 26.23
C TYR A 316 -9.86 -3.13 26.32
N GLY A 317 -9.56 -4.34 26.77
CA GLY A 317 -8.23 -4.91 26.72
C GLY A 317 -8.27 -6.43 26.64
N ASN A 318 -7.33 -7.01 25.90
CA ASN A 318 -7.21 -8.46 25.68
C ASN A 318 -5.90 -9.05 26.22
N GLY A 319 -5.27 -8.35 27.16
CA GLY A 319 -4.01 -8.74 27.79
C GLY A 319 -2.76 -8.35 26.98
N LEU A 320 -2.84 -8.28 25.65
CA LEU A 320 -1.74 -7.77 24.81
C LEU A 320 -1.92 -6.29 24.47
N TYR A 321 -3.12 -5.93 24.01
CA TYR A 321 -3.48 -4.57 23.62
C TYR A 321 -4.66 -4.07 24.42
N SER A 322 -4.69 -2.76 24.62
CA SER A 322 -5.79 -2.04 25.25
C SER A 322 -6.20 -0.85 24.40
N ILE A 323 -7.51 -0.63 24.26
CA ILE A 323 -8.11 0.56 23.66
C ILE A 323 -8.40 1.55 24.79
N VAL A 324 -7.76 2.71 24.73
CA VAL A 324 -7.94 3.79 25.70
C VAL A 324 -8.70 4.93 25.05
N LYS A 325 -9.68 5.50 25.75
CA LYS A 325 -10.37 6.71 25.33
C LYS A 325 -9.50 7.93 25.64
N ASN A 326 -9.22 8.73 24.62
CA ASN A 326 -8.46 9.97 24.77
C ASN A 326 -9.31 11.00 25.54
N ARG A 327 -8.71 11.67 26.53
CA ARG A 327 -9.40 12.66 27.39
C ARG A 327 -9.79 13.91 26.61
N ASN A 328 -8.83 14.41 25.83
CA ASN A 328 -8.94 15.64 25.07
C ASN A 328 -9.09 15.27 23.59
N ALA A 329 -10.32 15.01 23.15
CA ALA A 329 -10.62 14.69 21.75
C ALA A 329 -11.88 15.39 21.27
N LEU A 330 -11.80 16.09 20.14
CA LEU A 330 -12.96 16.62 19.44
C LEU A 330 -13.57 15.53 18.55
N PRO A 331 -14.88 15.61 18.23
CA PRO A 331 -15.44 14.77 17.17
C PRO A 331 -14.78 15.07 15.83
N VAL A 332 -14.92 14.15 14.87
CA VAL A 332 -14.52 14.42 13.49
C VAL A 332 -15.42 15.51 12.92
N GLY A 333 -14.87 16.72 12.85
CA GLY A 333 -15.60 17.92 12.50
C GLY A 333 -15.88 18.80 13.70
N PHE A 334 -15.36 20.02 13.70
CA PHE A 334 -15.66 21.00 14.74
C PHE A 334 -15.68 22.41 14.16
N VAL A 335 -16.39 23.31 14.83
CA VAL A 335 -16.45 24.71 14.45
C VAL A 335 -15.23 25.45 14.99
N ALA A 336 -14.56 26.19 14.11
CA ALA A 336 -13.44 27.06 14.43
C ALA A 336 -13.68 28.45 13.84
N ASP A 337 -13.07 29.45 14.45
CA ASP A 337 -13.21 30.85 14.02
C ASP A 337 -11.86 31.45 13.61
N PRO A 338 -11.25 31.03 12.50
CA PRO A 338 -10.02 31.66 12.04
C PRO A 338 -10.32 33.05 11.48
N ARG A 339 -9.51 34.05 11.86
CA ARG A 339 -9.52 35.40 11.27
C ARG A 339 -9.62 35.40 9.74
N ASP A 340 -8.88 34.51 9.10
CA ASP A 340 -9.01 34.21 7.67
C ASP A 340 -8.74 32.72 7.43
N VAL A 341 -9.72 32.01 6.87
CA VAL A 341 -9.57 30.59 6.48
C VAL A 341 -8.43 30.38 5.49
N ARG A 342 -8.09 31.37 4.65
CA ARG A 342 -6.98 31.26 3.70
C ARG A 342 -5.62 31.28 4.40
N ALA A 343 -5.52 31.88 5.58
CA ALA A 343 -4.31 31.84 6.40
C ALA A 343 -4.04 30.43 6.96
N LEU A 344 -5.04 29.55 6.98
CA LEU A 344 -4.91 28.14 7.33
C LEU A 344 -4.57 27.26 6.14
N GLU A 345 -4.50 27.77 4.91
CA GLU A 345 -4.39 26.92 3.71
C GLU A 345 -3.15 26.01 3.76
N TYR A 346 -2.02 26.56 4.19
CA TYR A 346 -0.76 25.85 4.31
C TYR A 346 -0.23 25.87 5.73
N LEU A 347 0.33 24.75 6.17
CA LEU A 347 1.05 24.71 7.43
C LEU A 347 2.37 25.48 7.29
N PRO A 348 2.73 26.35 8.27
CA PRO A 348 3.94 27.15 8.21
C PRO A 348 5.20 26.28 8.16
N ASP A 349 6.25 26.77 7.49
CA ASP A 349 7.57 26.13 7.56
C ASP A 349 8.25 26.58 8.85
N SER A 350 8.13 25.75 9.88
CA SER A 350 8.64 26.01 11.23
C SER A 350 8.96 24.69 11.93
N ASP A 351 9.60 24.78 13.10
CA ASP A 351 9.69 23.66 14.03
C ASP A 351 8.30 23.07 14.30
N ARG A 352 8.15 21.73 14.36
CA ARG A 352 6.82 21.10 14.41
C ARG A 352 6.04 21.43 15.68
N LEU A 353 6.70 21.64 16.82
CA LEU A 353 6.03 22.03 18.07
C LEU A 353 5.63 23.51 18.02
N HIS A 354 6.47 24.38 17.45
CA HIS A 354 6.12 25.78 17.22
C HIS A 354 4.99 25.95 16.19
N LEU A 355 5.00 25.15 15.12
CA LEU A 355 3.92 25.06 14.14
C LEU A 355 2.60 24.73 14.83
N GLN A 356 2.59 23.77 15.76
CA GLN A 356 1.39 23.43 16.51
C GLN A 356 0.94 24.56 17.45
N GLN A 357 1.87 25.31 18.03
CA GLN A 357 1.54 26.52 18.79
C GLN A 357 0.84 27.57 17.91
N ILE A 358 1.35 27.82 16.68
CA ILE A 358 0.73 28.74 15.73
C ILE A 358 -0.68 28.25 15.36
N LEU A 359 -0.82 26.97 15.02
CA LEU A 359 -2.10 26.37 14.65
C LEU A 359 -3.13 26.47 15.79
N PHE A 360 -2.71 26.23 17.03
CA PHE A 360 -3.57 26.42 18.20
C PHE A 360 -4.09 27.86 18.31
N GLN A 361 -3.23 28.86 18.13
CA GLN A 361 -3.65 30.27 18.17
C GLN A 361 -4.61 30.61 17.03
N GLN A 362 -4.41 30.04 15.85
CA GLN A 362 -5.26 30.31 14.69
C GLN A 362 -6.64 29.64 14.79
N LEU A 363 -6.77 28.54 15.53
CA LEU A 363 -8.03 27.80 15.66
C LEU A 363 -8.88 28.24 16.86
N PHE A 364 -8.26 28.58 18.01
CA PHE A 364 -9.01 28.78 19.27
C PHE A 364 -8.93 30.20 19.84
N HIS A 365 -8.00 31.04 19.39
CA HIS A 365 -7.90 32.45 19.80
C HIS A 365 -7.96 32.71 21.32
N THR A 366 -7.42 31.80 22.14
CA THR A 366 -7.54 31.88 23.61
C THR A 366 -6.66 32.94 24.26
N GLY A 367 -5.66 33.47 23.53
CA GLY A 367 -4.63 34.36 24.08
C GLY A 367 -3.65 33.68 25.04
N GLN A 368 -3.77 32.36 25.25
CA GLN A 368 -2.88 31.57 26.08
C GLN A 368 -1.94 30.73 25.23
N GLU A 369 -0.69 30.56 25.64
CA GLU A 369 0.25 29.66 24.95
C GLU A 369 -0.05 28.19 25.29
N LEU A 370 -0.13 27.31 24.30
CA LEU A 370 -0.36 25.89 24.53
C LEU A 370 0.92 25.21 25.05
N PHE A 371 2.08 25.63 24.54
CA PHE A 371 3.37 25.01 24.84
C PHE A 371 4.27 25.92 25.68
N THR A 372 4.97 25.33 26.65
CA THR A 372 6.15 25.92 27.29
C THR A 372 7.40 25.30 26.68
N PHE A 373 8.24 26.10 26.02
CA PHE A 373 9.47 25.62 25.37
C PHE A 373 10.64 25.62 26.34
N TYR A 374 11.38 24.52 26.41
CA TYR A 374 12.48 24.34 27.34
C TYR A 374 13.84 24.32 26.64
N GLN A 375 14.81 24.98 27.25
CA GLN A 375 16.20 25.01 26.76
C GLN A 375 17.05 23.94 27.47
N PRO A 376 18.10 23.41 26.82
CA PRO A 376 19.06 22.52 27.46
C PRO A 376 19.72 23.18 28.68
N THR A 377 19.87 22.42 29.76
CA THR A 377 20.57 22.85 30.97
C THR A 377 22.05 22.47 30.96
N GLY A 378 22.46 21.55 30.09
CA GLY A 378 23.86 21.16 29.94
C GLY A 378 24.10 20.37 28.65
N LEU A 379 25.33 20.45 28.15
CA LEU A 379 25.81 19.70 26.99
C LEU A 379 27.07 18.93 27.37
N ARG A 380 27.12 17.63 27.07
CA ARG A 380 28.29 16.77 27.27
C ARG A 380 28.71 16.19 25.93
N ASN A 381 29.96 16.41 25.51
CA ASN A 381 30.46 15.95 24.20
C ASN A 381 29.62 16.35 22.96
N VAL A 382 28.75 17.37 23.07
CA VAL A 382 27.90 17.87 21.98
C VAL A 382 28.16 19.36 21.74
N GLY A 383 28.12 19.77 20.48
CA GLY A 383 27.93 21.16 20.05
C GLY A 383 26.63 21.31 19.26
N ILE A 384 25.87 22.39 19.51
CA ILE A 384 24.65 22.73 18.78
C ILE A 384 24.86 24.10 18.14
N SER A 385 24.67 24.21 16.83
CA SER A 385 24.78 25.47 16.08
C SER A 385 23.73 25.55 14.97
N GLY A 386 23.59 26.73 14.35
CA GLY A 386 22.60 26.98 13.30
C GLY A 386 21.24 27.40 13.85
N ALA A 387 20.74 28.55 13.37
CA ALA A 387 19.52 29.17 13.90
C ALA A 387 18.22 28.56 13.32
N SER A 388 18.21 28.23 12.02
CA SER A 388 17.07 27.63 11.32
C SER A 388 17.18 26.14 11.11
N GLU A 389 18.41 25.61 11.11
CA GLU A 389 18.73 24.19 11.04
C GLU A 389 19.68 23.90 12.20
N HIS A 390 19.20 23.10 13.16
CA HIS A 390 20.00 22.64 14.28
C HIS A 390 21.03 21.65 13.79
N ARG A 391 22.28 22.09 13.70
CA ARG A 391 23.44 21.23 13.45
C ARG A 391 23.98 20.75 14.79
N ILE A 392 23.84 19.46 15.04
CA ILE A 392 24.31 18.79 16.26
C ILE A 392 25.56 17.98 15.90
N SER A 393 26.70 18.33 16.50
CA SER A 393 27.98 17.64 16.29
C SER A 393 28.53 17.04 17.58
N LEU A 394 29.26 15.93 17.45
CA LEU A 394 30.04 15.35 18.53
C LEU A 394 31.43 16.00 18.56
N LYS A 395 31.92 16.35 19.75
CA LYS A 395 33.27 16.90 19.91
C LYS A 395 34.33 15.80 19.78
N ASP A 396 34.08 14.66 20.41
CA ASP A 396 34.77 13.39 20.24
C ASP A 396 33.81 12.40 19.56
N PRO A 397 34.06 12.04 18.28
CA PRO A 397 33.23 11.09 17.54
C PRO A 397 33.27 9.65 18.08
N ALA A 398 34.24 9.30 18.93
CA ALA A 398 34.38 7.95 19.49
C ALA A 398 33.42 7.67 20.67
N ALA A 399 32.78 8.72 21.21
CA ALA A 399 31.85 8.62 22.33
C ALA A 399 30.52 9.30 21.98
N ALA A 400 29.42 8.78 22.53
CA ALA A 400 28.14 9.48 22.45
C ALA A 400 28.23 10.83 23.19
N GLY A 401 27.45 11.80 22.72
CA GLY A 401 27.25 13.06 23.42
C GLY A 401 25.87 13.10 24.06
N THR A 402 25.64 13.96 25.04
CA THR A 402 24.35 14.07 25.73
C THR A 402 23.91 15.52 25.82
N VAL A 403 22.67 15.79 25.42
CA VAL A 403 21.94 17.03 25.70
C VAL A 403 21.06 16.81 26.91
N VAL A 404 21.29 17.56 27.99
CA VAL A 404 20.64 17.37 29.28
C VAL A 404 19.63 18.48 29.54
N TYR A 405 18.38 18.12 29.80
CA TYR A 405 17.32 19.02 30.24
C TYR A 405 16.95 18.71 31.69
N ARG A 406 16.94 19.74 32.54
CA ARG A 406 16.30 19.71 33.86
C ARG A 406 15.10 20.65 33.82
N ILE A 407 13.92 20.06 33.69
CA ILE A 407 12.69 20.76 33.34
C ILE A 407 11.85 20.95 34.60
N PRO A 408 11.73 22.17 35.15
CA PRO A 408 10.83 22.45 36.26
C PRO A 408 9.39 22.55 35.72
N VAL A 409 8.67 21.44 35.71
CA VAL A 409 7.27 21.40 35.28
C VAL A 409 6.41 22.13 36.32
N ARG A 410 5.63 23.11 35.87
CA ARG A 410 4.66 23.87 36.69
C ARG A 410 3.26 23.61 36.18
N GLY A 411 2.34 23.29 37.10
CA GLY A 411 1.04 22.70 36.75
C GLY A 411 1.23 21.32 36.12
N THR A 412 0.19 20.83 35.44
CA THR A 412 0.25 19.56 34.72
C THR A 412 0.63 19.79 33.25
N GLN A 413 1.73 19.18 32.81
CA GLN A 413 2.19 19.25 31.42
C GLN A 413 2.55 17.88 30.86
N THR A 414 2.20 17.65 29.60
CA THR A 414 2.74 16.53 28.81
C THR A 414 3.97 17.01 28.04
N LEU A 415 5.13 16.44 28.34
CA LEU A 415 6.40 16.80 27.71
C LEU A 415 6.55 16.06 26.38
N TYR A 416 6.98 16.78 25.35
CA TYR A 416 7.24 16.23 24.01
C TYR A 416 8.64 16.58 23.54
N PHE A 417 9.34 15.62 22.94
CA PHE A 417 10.60 15.84 22.24
C PHE A 417 10.40 15.71 20.74
N ASP A 418 10.99 16.63 19.98
CA ASP A 418 11.07 16.54 18.54
C ASP A 418 12.51 16.52 18.02
N CYS A 419 12.75 15.67 17.02
CA CYS A 419 13.94 15.70 16.17
C CYS A 419 13.55 15.31 14.74
N PHE A 420 13.59 16.27 13.80
CA PHE A 420 13.10 16.09 12.43
C PHE A 420 13.87 16.95 11.44
N ASP A 421 14.10 16.45 10.22
CA ASP A 421 14.88 17.16 9.18
C ASP A 421 14.06 17.44 7.91
N GLN A 422 13.59 16.41 7.21
CA GLN A 422 13.07 16.58 5.84
C GLN A 422 11.65 16.05 5.63
N ILE A 423 10.86 16.81 4.89
CA ILE A 423 9.54 16.39 4.40
C ILE A 423 9.74 15.62 3.09
N THR A 424 10.30 14.42 3.18
CA THR A 424 10.39 13.48 2.04
C THR A 424 9.56 12.23 2.30
N ASN A 425 9.41 11.39 1.29
CA ASN A 425 8.84 10.06 1.43
C ASN A 425 9.90 8.96 1.26
N ARG A 426 11.16 9.24 1.60
CA ARG A 426 12.22 8.22 1.58
C ARG A 426 11.90 7.09 2.54
N LEU A 427 12.41 5.90 2.20
CA LEU A 427 12.30 4.72 3.03
C LEU A 427 13.22 4.83 4.28
N TYR A 428 14.35 5.51 4.13
CA TYR A 428 15.30 5.80 5.21
C TYR A 428 15.75 7.25 5.11
N GLU A 429 15.79 7.95 6.23
CA GLU A 429 16.31 9.31 6.33
C GLU A 429 17.70 9.28 6.97
N PRO A 430 18.61 10.21 6.60
CA PRO A 430 19.97 10.27 7.15
C PRO A 430 20.03 10.37 8.68
N ILE A 431 18.99 10.94 9.29
CA ILE A 431 18.87 11.13 10.74
C ILE A 431 18.44 9.86 11.50
N ASN A 432 18.04 8.78 10.82
CA ASN A 432 17.49 7.60 11.51
C ASN A 432 18.49 6.88 12.44
N SER A 433 18.09 6.43 13.62
CA SER A 433 18.93 5.79 14.64
C SER A 433 20.08 6.68 15.11
N SER A 434 19.84 7.99 15.24
CA SER A 434 20.87 8.94 15.69
C SER A 434 20.82 9.29 17.16
N LEU A 435 19.71 9.03 17.86
CA LEU A 435 19.49 9.45 19.25
C LEU A 435 19.00 8.31 20.14
N SER A 436 19.34 8.34 21.44
CA SER A 436 18.57 7.69 22.51
C SER A 436 17.95 8.73 23.43
N ILE A 437 16.82 8.38 24.03
CA ILE A 437 16.01 9.27 24.88
C ILE A 437 15.78 8.59 26.22
N THR A 438 16.20 9.23 27.30
CA THR A 438 16.03 8.78 28.68
C THR A 438 15.26 9.84 29.47
N VAL A 439 14.27 9.41 30.26
CA VAL A 439 13.46 10.29 31.11
C VAL A 439 13.51 9.76 32.54
N ASP A 440 13.95 10.60 33.48
CA ASP A 440 14.17 10.25 34.90
C ASP A 440 14.96 8.92 35.06
N GLY A 441 16.01 8.75 34.26
CA GLY A 441 16.87 7.56 34.26
C GLY A 441 16.29 6.32 33.58
N LYS A 442 15.05 6.37 33.09
CA LYS A 442 14.41 5.28 32.33
C LYS A 442 14.55 5.51 30.83
N LEU A 443 15.17 4.54 30.14
CA LEU A 443 15.31 4.56 28.69
C LEU A 443 13.95 4.41 28.00
N LEU A 444 13.57 5.41 27.20
CA LEU A 444 12.30 5.46 26.48
C LEU A 444 12.44 5.03 25.01
N LYS A 445 13.52 5.46 24.36
CA LYS A 445 13.88 5.14 22.96
C LYS A 445 15.38 4.91 22.85
N MET A 446 15.80 3.83 22.17
CA MET A 446 17.23 3.55 21.94
C MET A 446 17.75 4.10 20.62
N GLU A 447 16.92 4.11 19.58
CA GLU A 447 17.31 4.50 18.23
C GLU A 447 16.26 5.41 17.59
N TYR A 448 16.10 6.63 18.11
CA TYR A 448 15.17 7.60 17.55
C TYR A 448 15.89 8.58 16.60
N PRO A 449 15.24 9.01 15.51
CA PRO A 449 14.04 8.43 14.90
C PRO A 449 14.33 7.09 14.19
N THR A 450 13.34 6.20 14.03
CA THR A 450 13.44 5.05 13.12
C THR A 450 12.55 5.24 11.90
N GLN A 451 12.61 4.32 10.93
CA GLN A 451 11.69 4.32 9.79
C GLN A 451 10.20 4.40 10.22
N PRO A 452 9.65 3.49 11.07
CA PRO A 452 8.25 3.55 11.48
C PRO A 452 7.95 4.53 12.63
N ASP A 453 8.97 5.12 13.24
CA ASP A 453 8.86 5.94 14.45
C ASP A 453 9.73 7.20 14.33
N ASN A 454 9.23 8.18 13.56
CA ASN A 454 9.88 9.44 13.23
C ASN A 454 9.01 10.69 13.51
N GLY A 455 7.89 10.47 14.20
CA GLY A 455 7.03 11.52 14.74
C GLY A 455 7.50 12.05 16.09
N ILE A 456 6.83 13.09 16.58
CA ILE A 456 7.09 13.70 17.90
C ILE A 456 6.93 12.65 19.00
N VAL A 457 7.85 12.63 19.96
CA VAL A 457 7.89 11.64 21.05
C VAL A 457 7.23 12.22 22.29
N ASN A 458 6.19 11.55 22.81
CA ASN A 458 5.64 11.83 24.15
C ASN A 458 6.61 11.28 25.21
N LEU A 459 7.12 12.17 26.08
CA LEU A 459 8.06 11.86 27.15
C LEU A 459 7.36 11.54 28.48
N GLY A 460 6.06 11.78 28.58
CA GLY A 460 5.24 11.58 29.77
C GLY A 460 4.53 12.86 30.22
N THR A 461 3.54 12.67 31.10
CA THR A 461 2.78 13.74 31.75
C THR A 461 3.22 13.87 33.20
N PHE A 462 3.52 15.10 33.62
CA PHE A 462 4.08 15.39 34.94
C PHE A 462 3.37 16.59 35.57
N THR A 463 3.31 16.63 36.91
CA THR A 463 2.70 17.71 37.67
C THR A 463 3.65 18.20 38.74
N ASP A 464 3.91 19.51 38.76
CA ASP A 464 4.63 20.24 39.81
C ASP A 464 5.93 19.58 40.32
N ARG A 465 6.76 19.11 39.38
CA ARG A 465 8.06 18.49 39.69
C ARG A 465 9.11 18.78 38.63
N THR A 466 10.38 18.61 39.01
CA THR A 466 11.47 18.62 38.06
C THR A 466 11.61 17.25 37.38
N VAL A 467 11.73 17.26 36.06
CA VAL A 467 11.97 16.06 35.24
C VAL A 467 13.33 16.19 34.59
N THR A 468 14.12 15.10 34.62
CA THR A 468 15.40 15.05 33.91
C THR A 468 15.21 14.29 32.60
N VAL A 469 15.54 14.94 31.49
CA VAL A 469 15.54 14.31 30.17
C VAL A 469 16.95 14.36 29.60
N GLU A 470 17.46 13.19 29.20
CA GLU A 470 18.76 13.05 28.56
C GLU A 470 18.55 12.56 27.12
N ILE A 471 19.04 13.35 26.17
CA ILE A 471 19.04 13.02 24.74
C ILE A 471 20.48 12.68 24.38
N ASP A 472 20.79 11.39 24.25
CA ASP A 472 22.12 10.99 23.78
C ASP A 472 22.17 11.06 22.26
N VAL A 473 23.17 11.77 21.76
CA VAL A 473 23.50 11.93 20.35
C VAL A 473 24.53 10.86 20.02
N LEU A 474 24.10 9.85 19.26
CA LEU A 474 24.93 8.71 18.86
C LEU A 474 25.84 9.05 17.67
N ARG A 475 25.44 10.03 16.86
CA ARG A 475 26.23 10.57 15.74
C ARG A 475 25.79 11.99 15.39
N GLY A 476 26.65 12.74 14.72
CA GLY A 476 26.33 14.09 14.25
C GLY A 476 25.17 14.11 13.25
N ILE A 477 24.27 15.10 13.39
CA ILE A 477 23.05 15.24 12.59
C ILE A 477 22.75 16.70 12.27
N SER A 478 21.89 16.91 11.27
CA SER A 478 21.21 18.18 11.00
C SER A 478 19.71 17.95 11.14
N ALA A 479 19.01 18.88 11.79
CA ALA A 479 17.58 18.78 12.02
C ALA A 479 16.92 20.17 11.94
N ARG A 480 15.76 20.25 11.29
CA ARG A 480 14.88 21.43 11.31
C ARG A 480 14.16 21.61 12.64
N SER A 481 13.88 20.51 13.33
CA SER A 481 13.33 20.49 14.68
C SER A 481 14.30 19.79 15.61
N PHE A 482 14.60 20.42 16.75
CA PHE A 482 15.35 19.79 17.84
C PHE A 482 15.02 20.49 19.16
N GLY A 483 14.21 19.86 20.02
CA GLY A 483 13.88 20.48 21.31
C GLY A 483 12.77 19.79 22.09
N ILE A 484 12.55 20.29 23.31
CA ILE A 484 11.49 19.82 24.21
C ILE A 484 10.51 20.95 24.49
N ALA A 485 9.21 20.64 24.40
CA ALA A 485 8.15 21.52 24.86
C ALA A 485 7.15 20.77 25.76
N GLY A 486 6.64 21.45 26.77
CA GLY A 486 5.56 20.97 27.62
C GLY A 486 4.22 21.52 27.18
N LEU A 487 3.31 20.64 26.78
CA LEU A 487 1.92 20.98 26.49
C LEU A 487 1.17 21.18 27.81
N ARG A 488 0.53 22.34 28.00
CA ARG A 488 -0.25 22.68 29.20
C ARG A 488 -1.64 22.05 29.13
N GLU A 489 -1.92 21.05 29.99
CA GLU A 489 -3.16 20.24 29.91
C GLU A 489 -4.41 21.07 30.23
N ASP A 490 -4.31 22.02 31.17
CA ASP A 490 -5.37 22.94 31.55
C ASP A 490 -5.78 23.88 30.41
N VAL A 491 -4.80 24.40 29.68
CA VAL A 491 -5.01 25.27 28.52
C VAL A 491 -5.68 24.51 27.38
N LEU A 492 -5.20 23.30 27.08
CA LEU A 492 -5.81 22.46 26.05
C LEU A 492 -7.25 22.11 26.43
N ALA A 493 -7.49 21.57 27.62
CA ALA A 493 -8.81 21.17 28.07
C ALA A 493 -9.81 22.34 28.06
N SER A 494 -9.37 23.53 28.49
CA SER A 494 -10.19 24.74 28.50
C SER A 494 -10.54 25.20 27.08
N ALA A 495 -9.56 25.19 26.15
CA ALA A 495 -9.79 25.54 24.76
C ALA A 495 -10.79 24.59 24.09
N LEU A 496 -10.66 23.28 24.30
CA LEU A 496 -11.53 22.28 23.68
C LEU A 496 -12.96 22.30 24.24
N LYS A 497 -13.15 22.64 25.52
CA LYS A 497 -14.48 22.70 26.15
C LYS A 497 -15.38 23.77 25.53
N GLY A 498 -14.80 24.86 24.99
CA GLY A 498 -15.52 25.94 24.33
C GLY A 498 -15.93 25.64 22.88
N VAL A 499 -15.54 24.48 22.33
CA VAL A 499 -15.66 24.21 20.90
C VAL A 499 -16.95 23.46 20.58
N SER A 500 -17.70 23.98 19.61
CA SER A 500 -18.90 23.34 19.07
C SER A 500 -18.51 22.18 18.15
N GLY A 501 -18.69 20.94 18.63
CA GLY A 501 -18.47 19.73 17.85
C GLY A 501 -19.59 19.47 16.84
N ALA A 502 -19.24 19.06 15.62
CA ALA A 502 -20.23 18.71 14.60
C ALA A 502 -20.81 17.31 14.84
N LYS A 503 -22.10 17.13 14.50
CA LYS A 503 -22.79 15.84 14.53
C LYS A 503 -22.90 15.32 13.10
N LEU A 504 -21.87 14.61 12.66
CA LEU A 504 -21.76 14.10 11.30
C LEU A 504 -22.00 12.59 11.26
N ASN A 505 -22.53 12.12 10.14
CA ASN A 505 -22.69 10.72 9.81
C ASN A 505 -22.12 10.45 8.41
N GLN A 506 -21.41 9.34 8.25
CA GLN A 506 -20.94 8.87 6.96
C GLN A 506 -21.93 7.89 6.34
N SER A 507 -22.19 8.07 5.05
CA SER A 507 -22.88 7.07 4.22
C SER A 507 -22.21 7.00 2.86
N GLY A 508 -21.60 5.85 2.56
CA GLY A 508 -20.85 5.65 1.32
C GLY A 508 -19.74 6.69 1.14
N ASN A 509 -19.87 7.49 0.07
CA ASN A 509 -18.92 8.54 -0.30
C ASN A 509 -19.28 9.94 0.24
N SER A 510 -20.21 10.03 1.21
CA SER A 510 -20.72 11.32 1.68
C SER A 510 -20.71 11.41 3.21
N LEU A 511 -20.49 12.64 3.72
CA LEU A 511 -20.61 13.01 5.13
C LEU A 511 -21.73 14.03 5.26
N THR A 512 -22.71 13.77 6.12
CA THR A 512 -23.88 14.64 6.31
C THR A 512 -24.17 14.85 7.78
N GLY A 513 -24.65 16.03 8.16
CA GLY A 513 -24.96 16.29 9.55
C GLY A 513 -25.19 17.75 9.86
N THR A 514 -25.03 18.11 11.14
CA THR A 514 -25.21 19.49 11.61
C THR A 514 -24.00 20.02 12.37
N ALA A 515 -23.78 21.32 12.27
CA ALA A 515 -22.78 22.07 13.03
C ALA A 515 -23.38 23.41 13.45
N ARG A 516 -23.17 23.83 14.70
CA ARG A 516 -23.69 25.09 15.23
C ARG A 516 -22.57 26.11 15.30
N ALA A 517 -22.75 27.22 14.59
CA ALA A 517 -21.87 28.38 14.58
C ALA A 517 -22.47 29.51 15.42
N ASP A 518 -21.66 30.17 16.23
CA ASP A 518 -22.06 31.29 17.08
C ASP A 518 -22.01 32.61 16.31
N ALA A 519 -21.13 32.71 15.31
CA ALA A 519 -20.99 33.87 14.44
C ALA A 519 -21.01 33.50 12.95
N ALA A 520 -21.42 34.45 12.11
CA ALA A 520 -21.33 34.28 10.66
C ALA A 520 -19.86 34.37 10.22
N GLY A 521 -19.41 33.43 9.39
CA GLY A 521 -18.04 33.41 8.88
C GLY A 521 -17.13 32.35 9.50
N GLU A 522 -17.53 31.78 10.65
CA GLU A 522 -16.91 30.60 11.24
C GLU A 522 -16.86 29.44 10.24
N ILE A 523 -15.93 28.52 10.44
CA ILE A 523 -15.74 27.37 9.58
C ILE A 523 -16.07 26.08 10.31
N LEU A 524 -16.60 25.11 9.59
CA LEU A 524 -16.50 23.71 9.97
C LEU A 524 -15.16 23.18 9.47
N PHE A 525 -14.21 22.95 10.38
CA PHE A 525 -12.97 22.24 10.09
C PHE A 525 -13.26 20.74 9.99
N LEU A 526 -12.85 20.10 8.89
CA LEU A 526 -13.02 18.67 8.65
C LEU A 526 -11.66 18.04 8.37
N PRO A 527 -11.15 17.14 9.25
CA PRO A 527 -9.89 16.45 9.03
C PRO A 527 -10.03 15.32 8.00
N VAL A 528 -10.64 15.62 6.86
CA VAL A 528 -10.82 14.75 5.69
C VAL A 528 -9.97 15.31 4.56
N GLN A 529 -9.43 14.44 3.71
CA GLN A 529 -8.51 14.87 2.67
C GLN A 529 -9.17 15.80 1.64
N TYR A 530 -8.52 16.93 1.36
CA TYR A 530 -8.89 17.93 0.37
C TYR A 530 -8.72 17.39 -1.05
N GLY A 531 -9.67 17.79 -1.90
CA GLY A 531 -9.71 17.44 -3.30
C GLY A 531 -10.83 16.47 -3.63
N SER A 532 -11.44 16.68 -4.80
CA SER A 532 -12.51 15.83 -5.34
C SER A 532 -13.77 15.75 -4.44
N CYS A 533 -13.91 16.67 -3.49
CA CYS A 533 -15.08 16.83 -2.65
C CYS A 533 -15.91 18.05 -3.09
N THR A 534 -17.22 17.96 -2.95
CA THR A 534 -18.16 19.08 -3.08
C THR A 534 -18.95 19.21 -1.79
N ALA A 535 -19.23 20.44 -1.35
CA ALA A 535 -20.01 20.69 -0.15
C ALA A 535 -21.28 21.51 -0.43
N THR A 536 -22.30 21.28 0.40
CA THR A 536 -23.44 22.18 0.55
C THR A 536 -23.63 22.54 2.02
N VAL A 537 -24.04 23.78 2.27
CA VAL A 537 -24.41 24.31 3.58
C VAL A 537 -25.81 24.89 3.45
N ASN A 538 -26.75 24.40 4.27
CA ASN A 538 -28.16 24.78 4.24
C ASN A 538 -28.78 24.62 2.83
N GLY A 539 -28.42 23.53 2.14
CA GLY A 539 -28.93 23.20 0.79
C GLY A 539 -28.29 24.00 -0.36
N LYS A 540 -27.45 25.01 -0.07
CA LYS A 540 -26.76 25.81 -1.09
C LYS A 540 -25.33 25.29 -1.27
N LYS A 541 -24.83 25.33 -2.50
CA LYS A 541 -23.44 24.98 -2.81
C LYS A 541 -22.49 25.88 -2.01
N ALA A 542 -21.55 25.26 -1.30
CA ALA A 542 -20.56 25.95 -0.50
C ALA A 542 -19.16 25.80 -1.14
N GLU A 543 -18.34 26.83 -0.99
CA GLU A 543 -16.91 26.75 -1.29
C GLU A 543 -16.24 25.82 -0.29
N VAL A 544 -15.36 24.96 -0.80
CA VAL A 544 -14.55 24.04 0.00
C VAL A 544 -13.14 24.62 0.05
N PHE A 545 -12.71 24.99 1.25
CA PHE A 545 -11.38 25.52 1.49
C PHE A 545 -10.43 24.38 1.81
N ARG A 546 -9.20 24.47 1.34
CA ARG A 546 -8.10 23.65 1.85
C ARG A 546 -7.57 24.30 3.11
N VAL A 547 -7.29 23.50 4.14
CA VAL A 547 -6.68 23.93 5.40
C VAL A 547 -5.64 22.91 5.85
N CYS A 548 -4.59 23.35 6.52
CA CYS A 548 -3.49 22.53 7.03
C CYS A 548 -2.89 21.60 5.96
N ASP A 549 -2.57 22.16 4.78
CA ASP A 549 -2.04 21.48 3.58
C ASP A 549 -2.97 20.45 2.92
N THR A 550 -3.82 19.76 3.67
CA THR A 550 -4.53 18.58 3.18
C THR A 550 -5.96 18.43 3.68
N PHE A 551 -6.41 19.16 4.69
CA PHE A 551 -7.76 19.03 5.23
C PHE A 551 -8.75 19.99 4.58
N LEU A 552 -10.05 19.81 4.82
CA LEU A 552 -11.09 20.67 4.27
C LEU A 552 -11.70 21.57 5.34
N ALA A 553 -12.18 22.72 4.91
CA ALA A 553 -13.09 23.55 5.70
C ALA A 553 -14.23 24.07 4.83
N VAL A 554 -15.38 24.33 5.46
CA VAL A 554 -16.52 25.01 4.81
C VAL A 554 -17.02 26.13 5.70
N ARG A 555 -17.37 27.28 5.11
CA ARG A 555 -17.93 28.41 5.85
C ARG A 555 -19.35 28.12 6.31
N LEU A 556 -19.65 28.51 7.54
CA LEU A 556 -20.95 28.37 8.18
C LEU A 556 -21.67 29.72 8.25
N GLN A 557 -23.00 29.64 8.32
CA GLN A 557 -23.86 30.76 8.66
C GLN A 557 -24.09 30.76 10.18
N GLN A 558 -24.42 31.91 10.76
CA GLN A 558 -24.76 31.97 12.18
C GLN A 558 -25.95 31.04 12.49
N GLY A 559 -25.86 30.29 13.59
CA GLY A 559 -26.87 29.34 14.04
C GLY A 559 -26.59 27.89 13.64
N GLU A 560 -27.63 27.07 13.56
CA GLU A 560 -27.50 25.66 13.17
C GLU A 560 -27.40 25.51 11.65
N ASN A 561 -26.35 24.82 11.19
CA ASN A 561 -26.09 24.57 9.78
C ASN A 561 -26.26 23.10 9.46
N ARG A 562 -26.99 22.79 8.38
CA ARG A 562 -27.01 21.46 7.77
C ARG A 562 -25.93 21.37 6.72
N VAL A 563 -24.93 20.52 6.94
CA VAL A 563 -23.78 20.35 6.06
C VAL A 563 -23.84 19.01 5.37
N SER A 564 -23.50 18.99 4.08
CA SER A 564 -23.34 17.77 3.30
C SER A 564 -22.08 17.87 2.44
N LEU A 565 -21.14 16.95 2.63
CA LEU A 565 -19.94 16.76 1.82
C LEU A 565 -20.10 15.49 1.00
N SER A 566 -19.74 15.52 -0.28
CA SER A 566 -19.73 14.34 -1.14
C SER A 566 -18.41 14.24 -1.90
N PHE A 567 -17.81 13.05 -1.90
CA PHE A 567 -16.55 12.74 -2.57
C PHE A 567 -16.79 11.98 -3.87
N MET A 568 -16.12 12.40 -4.94
CA MET A 568 -16.11 11.68 -6.21
C MET A 568 -14.73 11.75 -6.84
N PRO A 569 -14.02 10.62 -7.02
CA PRO A 569 -12.67 10.62 -7.57
C PRO A 569 -12.57 11.39 -8.89
N ARG A 570 -11.48 12.15 -9.05
CA ARG A 570 -11.17 12.81 -10.33
C ARG A 570 -11.11 11.76 -11.44
N GLY A 571 -11.73 12.10 -12.57
CA GLY A 571 -11.80 11.21 -13.73
C GLY A 571 -12.92 10.16 -13.69
N PHE A 572 -13.63 9.97 -12.58
CA PHE A 572 -14.71 8.97 -12.50
C PHE A 572 -15.79 9.18 -13.58
N ARG A 573 -16.32 10.41 -13.71
CA ARG A 573 -17.32 10.74 -14.75
C ARG A 573 -16.78 10.56 -16.17
N ALA A 574 -15.54 10.98 -16.41
CA ALA A 574 -14.90 10.84 -17.71
C ALA A 574 -14.68 9.36 -18.07
N GLY A 575 -14.20 8.55 -17.11
CA GLY A 575 -14.03 7.11 -17.26
C GLY A 575 -15.36 6.40 -17.53
N LEU A 576 -16.43 6.78 -16.82
CA LEU A 576 -17.77 6.26 -17.07
C LEU A 576 -18.27 6.62 -18.48
N ALA A 577 -18.10 7.87 -18.91
CA ALA A 577 -18.47 8.32 -20.24
C ALA A 577 -17.70 7.58 -21.35
N LEU A 578 -16.38 7.42 -21.19
CA LEU A 578 -15.53 6.67 -22.12
C LEU A 578 -15.90 5.18 -22.16
N SER A 579 -16.22 4.58 -21.02
CA SER A 579 -16.66 3.18 -20.94
C SER A 579 -18.00 2.97 -21.64
N ALA A 580 -18.97 3.88 -21.41
CA ALA A 580 -20.26 3.86 -22.09
C ALA A 580 -20.10 4.06 -23.60
N ALA A 581 -19.26 5.01 -24.03
CA ALA A 581 -18.95 5.23 -25.44
C ALA A 581 -18.31 3.98 -26.06
N GLY A 582 -17.38 3.32 -25.37
CA GLY A 582 -16.78 2.05 -25.80
C GLY A 582 -17.81 0.94 -25.97
N ALA A 583 -18.73 0.78 -25.03
CA ALA A 583 -19.82 -0.19 -25.11
C ALA A 583 -20.76 0.08 -26.30
N VAL A 584 -21.13 1.35 -26.51
CA VAL A 584 -21.93 1.77 -27.67
C VAL A 584 -21.19 1.48 -28.97
N CYS A 585 -19.91 1.84 -29.07
CA CYS A 585 -19.07 1.54 -30.23
C CYS A 585 -19.00 0.03 -30.51
N LEU A 586 -18.87 -0.81 -29.49
CA LEU A 586 -18.88 -2.27 -29.63
C LEU A 586 -20.24 -2.77 -30.16
N LEU A 587 -21.36 -2.28 -29.60
CA LEU A 587 -22.70 -2.65 -30.07
C LEU A 587 -22.94 -2.21 -31.52
N LEU A 588 -22.50 -1.01 -31.88
CA LEU A 588 -22.55 -0.50 -33.25
C LEU A 588 -21.69 -1.36 -34.19
N LEU A 589 -20.49 -1.78 -33.76
CA LEU A 589 -19.63 -2.68 -34.52
C LEU A 589 -20.30 -4.04 -34.73
N LEU A 590 -20.87 -4.64 -33.68
CA LEU A 590 -21.58 -5.92 -33.76
C LEU A 590 -22.81 -5.83 -34.68
N ARG A 591 -23.60 -4.77 -34.56
CA ARG A 591 -24.73 -4.50 -35.47
C ARG A 591 -24.25 -4.33 -36.91
N SER A 592 -23.22 -3.53 -37.12
CA SER A 592 -22.63 -3.26 -38.43
C SER A 592 -22.07 -4.53 -39.11
N ARG A 593 -21.51 -5.46 -38.32
CA ARG A 593 -21.12 -6.79 -38.81
C ARG A 593 -22.33 -7.64 -39.22
N ARG A 594 -23.43 -7.62 -38.44
CA ARG A 594 -24.67 -8.34 -38.78
C ARG A 594 -25.35 -7.78 -40.03
N THR A 595 -25.42 -6.45 -40.18
CA THR A 595 -26.11 -5.79 -41.31
C THR A 595 -25.22 -5.60 -42.55
N GLY A 596 -23.93 -5.96 -42.46
CA GLY A 596 -22.95 -5.73 -43.54
C GLY A 596 -22.59 -4.25 -43.77
N SER A 597 -23.11 -3.32 -42.96
CA SER A 597 -22.91 -1.88 -43.12
C SER A 597 -21.45 -1.44 -42.92
N TYR A 598 -20.62 -2.26 -42.26
CA TYR A 598 -19.20 -2.00 -42.04
C TYR A 598 -18.41 -1.81 -43.35
N ARG A 599 -18.93 -2.36 -44.46
CA ARG A 599 -18.34 -2.19 -45.80
C ARG A 599 -18.21 -0.72 -46.21
N ARG A 600 -19.06 0.18 -45.68
CA ARG A 600 -18.96 1.63 -45.91
C ARG A 600 -17.74 2.26 -45.24
N LEU A 601 -17.18 1.60 -44.22
CA LEU A 601 -15.99 2.06 -43.48
C LEU A 601 -14.68 1.50 -44.03
N ARG A 602 -14.72 0.74 -45.14
CA ARG A 602 -13.53 0.11 -45.73
C ARG A 602 -12.41 1.08 -46.09
N PHE A 603 -12.75 2.32 -46.43
CA PHE A 603 -11.74 3.35 -46.71
C PHE A 603 -10.85 3.67 -45.50
N LEU A 604 -11.33 3.39 -44.28
CA LEU A 604 -10.56 3.56 -43.04
C LEU A 604 -9.65 2.35 -42.73
N GLU A 605 -9.81 1.20 -43.38
CA GLU A 605 -9.04 -0.01 -43.07
C GLU A 605 -7.53 0.19 -43.30
N LYS A 606 -7.13 0.77 -44.44
CA LYS A 606 -5.72 1.02 -44.74
C LYS A 606 -5.08 2.05 -43.80
N PRO A 607 -5.68 3.25 -43.57
CA PRO A 607 -5.18 4.19 -42.56
C PRO A 607 -5.10 3.56 -41.16
N ALA A 608 -6.14 2.85 -40.73
CA ALA A 608 -6.15 2.20 -39.41
C ALA A 608 -5.06 1.13 -39.30
N ALA A 609 -4.85 0.33 -40.33
CA ALA A 609 -3.76 -0.66 -40.37
C ALA A 609 -2.38 0.00 -40.32
N ALA A 610 -2.18 1.11 -41.03
CA ALA A 610 -0.93 1.87 -40.98
C ALA A 610 -0.67 2.44 -39.58
N VAL A 611 -1.68 3.07 -38.97
CA VAL A 611 -1.60 3.57 -37.59
C VAL A 611 -1.30 2.44 -36.61
N PHE A 612 -2.00 1.30 -36.73
CA PHE A 612 -1.76 0.14 -35.88
C PHE A 612 -0.33 -0.41 -36.04
N ALA A 613 0.19 -0.49 -37.27
CA ALA A 613 1.55 -0.94 -37.53
C ALA A 613 2.60 0.01 -36.94
N LEU A 614 2.40 1.34 -37.06
CA LEU A 614 3.27 2.34 -36.46
C LEU A 614 3.26 2.26 -34.93
N LEU A 615 2.08 2.14 -34.32
CA LEU A 615 1.95 1.97 -32.87
C LEU A 615 2.61 0.67 -32.39
N PHE A 616 2.40 -0.43 -33.12
CA PHE A 616 3.05 -1.70 -32.82
C PHE A 616 4.58 -1.58 -32.87
N ALA A 617 5.14 -0.96 -33.93
CA ALA A 617 6.58 -0.75 -34.06
C ALA A 617 7.13 0.15 -32.93
N ALA A 618 6.41 1.22 -32.58
CA ALA A 618 6.78 2.11 -31.49
C ALA A 618 6.79 1.37 -30.14
N VAL A 619 5.76 0.58 -29.83
CA VAL A 619 5.69 -0.21 -28.60
C VAL A 619 6.77 -1.28 -28.58
N ALA A 620 6.99 -2.00 -29.69
CA ALA A 620 8.05 -2.99 -29.79
C ALA A 620 9.43 -2.36 -29.53
N PHE A 621 9.71 -1.21 -30.13
CA PHE A 621 10.94 -0.46 -29.87
C PHE A 621 11.05 -0.03 -28.41
N LEU A 622 10.05 0.66 -27.87
CA LEU A 622 10.08 1.23 -26.51
C LEU A 622 10.21 0.17 -25.41
N PHE A 623 9.59 -1.00 -25.58
CA PHE A 623 9.53 -2.02 -24.54
C PHE A 623 10.60 -3.11 -24.68
N TYR A 624 11.11 -3.38 -25.89
CA TYR A 624 12.05 -4.48 -26.12
C TYR A 624 13.44 -4.03 -26.57
N VAL A 625 13.55 -2.95 -27.35
CA VAL A 625 14.82 -2.50 -27.92
C VAL A 625 15.45 -1.39 -27.07
N PHE A 626 14.69 -0.34 -26.80
CA PHE A 626 15.11 0.81 -26.00
C PHE A 626 15.72 0.42 -24.64
N PRO A 627 15.10 -0.44 -23.80
CA PRO A 627 15.72 -0.79 -22.52
C PRO A 627 17.03 -1.54 -22.64
N VAL A 628 17.18 -2.37 -23.67
CA VAL A 628 18.43 -3.11 -23.92
C VAL A 628 19.52 -2.12 -24.32
N PHE A 629 19.20 -1.17 -25.21
CA PHE A 629 20.13 -0.10 -25.57
C PHE A 629 20.54 0.72 -24.33
N VAL A 630 19.59 1.18 -23.53
CA VAL A 630 19.86 1.96 -22.32
C VAL A 630 20.73 1.21 -21.31
N TYR A 631 20.55 -0.11 -21.17
CA TYR A 631 21.35 -0.93 -20.25
C TYR A 631 22.84 -0.95 -20.62
N PHE A 632 23.18 -0.95 -21.91
CA PHE A 632 24.56 -1.02 -22.40
C PHE A 632 25.24 0.35 -22.59
N THR A 633 24.50 1.43 -22.39
CA THR A 633 25.02 2.82 -22.34
C THR A 633 25.13 3.31 -20.91
#